data_AF-R5TLY9-F1
#
_entry.id   AF-R5TLY9-F1
#
_cell.length_a   1.000
_cell.length_b   1.000
_cell.length_c   1.000
_cell.angle_alpha   90.00
_cell.angle_beta   90.00
_cell.angle_gamma   90.00
#
_symmetry.space_group_name_H-M   'P 1'
#
loop_
_entity.id
_entity.type
_entity.pdbx_description
1 polymer ?
#
loop_
_entity_poly.entity_id
_entity_poly.type
_entity_poly.pdbx_seq_one_letter_code
_entity_poly.pdbx_strand_id
1 'polypeptide(L)'
;MVIMDDAQARGFLFSYEKLFGAKAQSDTGVKNKRKGKDTSITRTARFFYVACTRAKKSLAVVAYTENMESVKNTALSNGWFSEDEIYIL
;
A
#
# COMPACT_ATOMS: atom_id res chain seq x y z
N MET A 1 -13.98 -4.82 -3.10
CA MET A 1 -13.01 -4.24 -4.03
C MET A 1 -12.40 -3.01 -3.39
N VAL A 2 -11.09 -2.81 -3.55
CA VAL A 2 -10.35 -1.64 -3.05
C VAL A 2 -9.61 -1.03 -4.23
N ILE A 3 -9.74 0.28 -4.42
CA ILE A 3 -8.99 1.03 -5.43
C ILE A 3 -7.94 1.86 -4.68
N MET A 4 -6.68 1.60 -4.98
CA MET A 4 -5.52 2.30 -4.44
C MET A 4 -5.05 3.27 -5.52
N ASP A 5 -5.59 4.48 -5.50
CA ASP A 5 -5.23 5.58 -6.40
C ASP A 5 -4.78 6.78 -5.57
N ASP A 6 -3.48 6.83 -5.28
CA ASP A 6 -2.88 7.91 -4.51
C ASP A 6 -2.95 9.27 -5.24
N ALA A 7 -3.06 9.28 -6.58
CA ALA A 7 -3.10 10.51 -7.37
C ALA A 7 -4.49 11.19 -7.32
N GLN A 8 -5.56 10.39 -7.33
CA GLN A 8 -6.93 10.89 -7.20
C GLN A 8 -7.37 11.07 -5.73
N ALA A 9 -6.71 10.40 -4.78
CA ALA A 9 -6.94 10.61 -3.36
C ALA A 9 -6.50 12.03 -2.95
N ARG A 10 -7.47 12.94 -2.81
CA ARG A 10 -7.24 14.37 -2.46
C ARG A 10 -6.69 14.63 -1.04
N GLY A 11 -5.92 13.71 -0.45
CA GLY A 11 -5.42 13.84 0.93
C GLY A 11 -4.05 13.22 1.16
N PHE A 12 -3.22 13.89 1.97
CA PHE A 12 -1.86 13.45 2.34
C PHE A 12 -1.81 12.48 3.53
N LEU A 13 -2.96 12.02 4.02
CA LEU A 13 -3.10 11.30 5.29
C LEU A 13 -2.71 9.82 5.20
N PHE A 14 -2.74 9.24 4.01
CA PHE A 14 -2.38 7.87 3.71
C PHE A 14 -1.68 7.83 2.34
N SER A 15 -0.94 6.76 2.07
CA SER A 15 -0.32 6.56 0.76
C SER A 15 -0.07 5.07 0.53
N TYR A 16 -0.79 4.48 -0.41
CA TYR A 16 -0.59 3.08 -0.78
C TYR A 16 0.70 2.92 -1.57
N GLU A 17 1.11 3.92 -2.34
CA GLU A 17 2.41 3.88 -3.04
C GLU A 17 3.59 3.80 -2.07
N LYS A 18 3.52 4.45 -0.91
CA LYS A 18 4.53 4.28 0.15
C LYS A 18 4.43 2.95 0.88
N LEU A 19 3.22 2.39 1.01
CA LEU A 19 3.00 1.09 1.65
C LEU A 19 3.53 -0.06 0.78
N PHE A 20 3.29 0.01 -0.52
CA PHE A 20 3.71 -0.97 -1.53
C PHE A 20 5.08 -0.65 -2.15
N GLY A 21 5.86 0.24 -1.54
CA GLY A 21 7.24 0.50 -1.93
C GLY A 21 7.45 1.36 -3.19
N ALA A 22 6.40 1.63 -3.97
CA ALA A 22 6.46 2.43 -5.20
C ALA A 22 6.98 3.85 -4.98
N LYS A 23 6.80 4.42 -3.78
CA LYS A 23 7.40 5.70 -3.38
C LYS A 23 8.29 5.54 -2.16
N ALA A 24 9.48 6.12 -2.24
CA ALA A 24 10.41 6.18 -1.12
C ALA A 24 9.80 6.91 0.10
N GLN A 25 10.22 6.51 1.29
CA GLN A 25 9.90 7.26 2.49
C GLN A 25 10.56 8.64 2.41
N SER A 26 9.79 9.69 2.69
CA SER A 26 10.38 11.01 2.88
C SER A 26 11.28 11.01 4.12
N ASP A 27 12.30 11.87 4.16
CA ASP A 27 13.23 12.00 5.29
C ASP A 27 12.51 12.17 6.64
N THR A 28 11.36 12.86 6.63
CA THR A 28 10.48 13.02 7.78
C THR A 28 9.84 11.71 8.22
N GLY A 29 9.47 10.83 7.28
CA GLY A 29 8.93 9.50 7.54
C GLY A 29 9.95 8.55 8.15
N VAL A 30 11.19 8.58 7.66
CA VAL A 30 12.31 7.80 8.23
C VAL A 30 12.62 8.25 9.65
N LYS A 31 12.67 9.56 9.91
CA LYS A 31 12.85 10.12 11.25
C LYS A 31 11.69 9.76 12.21
N ASN A 32 10.45 9.73 11.73
CA ASN A 32 9.29 9.34 12.54
C ASN A 32 9.28 7.83 12.86
N LYS A 33 9.66 6.97 11.91
CA LYS A 33 9.80 5.52 12.13
C LYS A 33 10.84 5.21 13.20
N ARG A 34 12.00 5.90 13.17
CA ARG A 34 13.05 5.79 14.20
C ARG A 34 12.62 6.29 15.58
N LYS A 35 11.63 7.19 15.65
CA LYS A 35 11.06 7.73 16.90
C LYS A 35 9.83 6.97 17.40
N GLY A 36 9.47 5.85 16.76
CA GLY A 36 8.27 5.08 17.13
C GLY A 36 6.95 5.82 16.93
N LYS A 37 6.95 6.93 16.16
CA LYS A 37 5.74 7.71 15.88
C LYS A 37 4.96 7.08 14.75
N ASP A 38 3.63 7.20 14.82
CA ASP A 38 2.73 6.77 13.77
C ASP A 38 3.13 7.43 12.43
N THR A 39 3.40 6.60 11.43
CA THR A 39 3.82 7.07 10.10
C THR A 39 2.64 6.96 9.13
N SER A 40 2.69 7.69 8.02
CA SER A 40 1.70 7.55 6.95
C SER A 40 1.58 6.07 6.49
N ILE A 41 2.66 5.30 6.55
CA ILE A 41 2.67 3.87 6.23
C ILE A 41 1.91 3.06 7.27
N THR A 42 2.16 3.26 8.56
CA THR A 42 1.45 2.54 9.63
C THR A 42 -0.07 2.79 9.56
N ARG A 43 -0.47 4.04 9.28
CA ARG A 43 -1.87 4.39 9.09
C ARG A 43 -2.48 3.72 7.85
N THR A 44 -1.76 3.75 6.73
CA THR A 44 -2.22 3.11 5.48
C THR A 44 -2.32 1.60 5.63
N ALA A 45 -1.39 0.97 6.34
CA ALA A 45 -1.43 -0.46 6.66
C ALA A 45 -2.69 -0.82 7.47
N ARG A 46 -3.11 0.02 8.43
CA ARG A 46 -4.37 -0.19 9.15
C ARG A 46 -5.59 -0.08 8.23
N PHE A 47 -5.61 0.89 7.31
CA PHE A 47 -6.69 0.97 6.31
C PHE A 47 -6.73 -0.26 5.42
N PHE A 48 -5.57 -0.72 4.95
CA PHE A 48 -5.47 -1.94 4.14
C PHE A 48 -5.95 -3.17 4.92
N TYR A 49 -5.49 -3.35 6.16
CA TYR A 49 -5.94 -4.43 7.05
C TYR A 49 -7.47 -4.44 7.24
N VAL A 50 -8.06 -3.27 7.49
CA VAL A 50 -9.53 -3.16 7.62
C VAL A 50 -10.23 -3.54 6.32
N ALA A 51 -9.69 -3.14 5.17
CA ALA A 51 -10.27 -3.51 3.88
C ALA A 51 -10.19 -5.03 3.64
N CYS A 52 -9.07 -5.66 4.00
CA CYS A 52 -8.90 -7.11 3.92
C CYS A 52 -9.85 -7.86 4.85
N THR A 53 -9.95 -7.46 6.12
CA THR A 53 -10.76 -8.16 7.13
C THR A 53 -12.26 -7.96 6.95
N ARG A 54 -12.70 -6.92 6.25
CA ARG A 54 -14.12 -6.70 5.93
C ARG A 54 -14.61 -7.53 4.74
N ALA A 55 -13.71 -8.08 3.93
CA ALA A 55 -14.09 -8.95 2.83
C ALA A 55 -14.65 -10.27 3.37
N LYS A 56 -15.88 -10.64 2.97
CA LYS A 56 -16.56 -11.85 3.47
C LYS A 56 -16.23 -13.13 2.68
N LYS A 57 -15.86 -13.00 1.40
CA LYS A 57 -15.61 -14.13 0.50
C LYS A 57 -14.29 -13.97 -0.25
N SER A 58 -14.16 -12.87 -0.99
CA SER A 58 -12.96 -12.54 -1.75
C SER A 58 -12.73 -11.03 -1.76
N LEU A 59 -11.48 -10.64 -2.02
CA LEU A 59 -11.06 -9.26 -2.15
C LEU A 59 -10.35 -9.08 -3.49
N ALA A 60 -10.79 -8.08 -4.26
CA ALA A 60 -10.04 -7.57 -5.39
C ALA A 60 -9.43 -6.21 -5.02
N VAL A 61 -8.14 -6.04 -5.29
CA VAL A 61 -7.39 -4.80 -5.08
C VAL A 61 -6.88 -4.32 -6.43
N VAL A 62 -7.16 -3.07 -6.77
CA VAL A 62 -6.68 -2.41 -8.00
C VAL A 62 -5.76 -1.29 -7.58
N ALA A 63 -4.52 -1.30 -8.09
CA ALA A 63 -3.52 -0.29 -7.79
C ALA A 63 -3.21 0.55 -9.03
N TYR A 64 -3.47 1.86 -8.97
CA TYR A 64 -2.92 2.80 -9.94
C TYR A 64 -1.60 3.32 -9.39
N THR A 65 -0.51 3.10 -10.13
CA THR A 65 0.82 3.49 -9.70
C THR A 65 1.70 3.80 -10.90
N GLU A 66 2.70 4.65 -10.69
CA GLU A 66 3.75 4.94 -11.67
C GLU A 66 4.83 3.84 -11.70
N ASN A 67 4.91 2.97 -10.68
CA ASN A 67 5.93 1.91 -10.58
C ASN A 67 5.32 0.55 -10.24
N MET A 68 4.83 -0.13 -11.29
CA MET A 68 4.17 -1.44 -11.18
C MET A 68 5.09 -2.53 -10.63
N GLU A 69 6.38 -2.55 -11.02
CA GLU A 69 7.35 -3.53 -10.56
C GLU A 69 7.57 -3.43 -9.04
N SER A 70 7.69 -2.22 -8.52
CA SER A 70 7.89 -2.02 -7.08
C SER A 70 6.69 -2.50 -6.26
N VAL A 71 5.47 -2.24 -6.75
CA VAL A 71 4.24 -2.75 -6.12
C VAL A 71 4.18 -4.27 -6.15
N LYS A 72 4.43 -4.89 -7.33
CA LYS A 72 4.46 -6.36 -7.47
C LYS A 72 5.51 -6.97 -6.54
N ASN A 73 6.74 -6.48 -6.58
CA ASN A 73 7.84 -7.01 -5.78
C ASN A 73 7.57 -6.89 -4.28
N THR A 74 7.03 -5.77 -3.82
CA THR A 74 6.70 -5.57 -2.41
C THR A 74 5.54 -6.46 -1.97
N ALA A 75 4.52 -6.62 -2.81
CA ALA A 75 3.40 -7.52 -2.56
C ALA A 75 3.86 -8.99 -2.40
N LEU A 76 4.73 -9.44 -3.31
CA LEU A 76 5.32 -10.78 -3.27
C LEU A 76 6.28 -10.96 -2.09
N SER A 77 7.20 -10.02 -1.86
CA SER A 77 8.19 -10.13 -0.79
C SER A 77 7.57 -10.17 0.60
N ASN A 78 6.44 -9.48 0.78
CA ASN A 78 5.69 -9.49 2.04
C ASN A 78 4.70 -10.67 2.14
N GLY A 79 4.58 -11.50 1.10
CA GLY A 79 3.63 -12.61 1.05
C GLY A 79 2.16 -12.17 1.13
N TRP A 80 1.84 -10.97 0.64
CA TRP A 80 0.46 -10.46 0.64
C TRP A 80 -0.39 -11.08 -0.46
N PHE A 81 0.25 -11.45 -1.56
CA PHE A 81 -0.36 -12.08 -2.73
C PHE A 81 0.63 -13.10 -3.31
N SER A 82 0.12 -14.13 -3.96
CA SER A 82 0.88 -15.06 -4.79
C SER A 82 1.11 -14.48 -6.18
N GLU A 83 2.09 -15.00 -6.93
CA GLU A 83 2.40 -14.46 -8.27
C GLU A 83 1.24 -14.58 -9.26
N ASP A 84 0.47 -15.66 -9.16
CA ASP A 84 -0.72 -15.93 -9.97
C ASP A 84 -1.93 -15.05 -9.61
N GLU A 85 -1.90 -14.37 -8.46
CA GLU A 85 -2.94 -13.45 -8.01
C GLU A 85 -2.69 -12.00 -8.49
N ILE A 86 -1.52 -11.72 -9.10
CA ILE A 86 -1.13 -10.37 -9.53
C ILE A 86 -1.17 -10.27 -11.06
N TYR A 87 -2.02 -9.36 -11.55
CA TYR A 87 -2.12 -9.04 -12.95
C TYR A 87 -1.65 -7.60 -13.19
N ILE A 88 -0.72 -7.43 -14.12
CA ILE A 88 -0.25 -6.12 -14.59
C ILE A 88 -0.92 -5.84 -15.93
N LEU A 89 -1.48 -4.64 -16.07
CA LEU A 89 -2.21 -4.17 -17.25
C LEU A 89 -1.43 -3.08 -17.98
#